data_AF-A0A936TMG8-F1
#
_entry.id   AF-A0A936TMG8-F1
#
_cell.length_a   1.000
_cell.length_b   1.000
_cell.length_c   1.000
_cell.angle_alpha   90.00
_cell.angle_beta   90.00
_cell.angle_gamma   90.00
#
_symmetry.space_group_name_H-M   'P 1'
#
loop_
_entity.id
_entity.type
_entity.pdbx_description
1 polymer ?
#
loop_
_entity_poly.entity_id
_entity_poly.type
_entity_poly.pdbx_seq_one_letter_code
_entity_poly.pdbx_strand_id
1 'polypeptide(L)'
;MSTVQVDLSEELLQVANISGLKFAPDKISREVAKLLALELFREDIVSLGRAAELCGVSQAEFMQYAADREVSLHYSLDDLDQDRQFIGSILS
;
A
#
# COMPACT_ATOMS: atom_id res chain seq x y z
N MET A 1 14.54 -18.05 0.88
CA MET A 1 13.15 -17.90 0.44
C MET A 1 13.07 -18.25 -1.03
N SER A 2 12.03 -18.96 -1.46
CA SER A 2 11.80 -19.27 -2.88
C SER A 2 11.08 -18.09 -3.56
N THR A 3 11.46 -17.76 -4.79
CA THR A 3 10.81 -16.70 -5.57
C THR A 3 9.86 -17.29 -6.61
N VAL A 4 8.79 -16.56 -6.91
CA VAL A 4 7.81 -16.90 -7.95
C VAL A 4 7.78 -15.75 -8.98
N GLN A 5 7.65 -16.07 -10.26
CA GLN A 5 7.41 -15.06 -11.29
C GLN A 5 5.92 -14.80 -11.43
N VAL A 6 5.56 -13.52 -11.48
CA VAL A 6 4.18 -13.04 -11.60
C VAL A 6 4.12 -12.02 -12.74
N ASP A 7 3.15 -12.21 -13.62
CA ASP A 7 2.86 -11.26 -14.69
C ASP A 7 1.93 -10.18 -14.13
N LEU A 8 2.35 -8.92 -14.25
CA LEU A 8 1.60 -7.74 -13.83
C LEU A 8 1.45 -6.79 -15.02
N SER A 9 0.29 -6.13 -15.15
CA SER A 9 0.12 -5.14 -16.22
C SER A 9 0.97 -3.90 -15.94
N GLU A 10 1.54 -3.32 -17.01
CA GLU A 10 2.29 -2.06 -16.89
C GLU A 10 1.42 -0.91 -16.39
N GLU A 11 0.12 -0.91 -16.73
CA GLU A 11 -0.84 0.10 -16.26
C GLU A 11 -1.00 0.05 -14.73
N LEU A 12 -1.04 -1.14 -14.13
CA LEU A 12 -1.11 -1.30 -12.68
C LEU A 12 0.13 -0.69 -12.01
N LEU A 13 1.31 -0.94 -12.56
CA LEU A 13 2.56 -0.38 -12.04
C LEU A 13 2.62 1.15 -12.18
N GLN A 14 1.93 1.73 -13.17
CA GLN A 14 1.79 3.18 -13.35
C GLN A 14 0.85 3.79 -12.33
N VAL A 15 -0.34 3.21 -12.15
CA VAL A 15 -1.31 3.67 -11.16
C VAL A 15 -0.77 3.56 -9.74
N ALA A 16 -0.02 2.50 -9.43
CA ALA A 16 0.64 2.33 -8.13
C ALA A 16 1.86 3.26 -7.93
N ASN A 17 2.20 4.09 -8.92
CA ASN A 17 3.34 5.00 -8.95
C ASN A 17 4.71 4.29 -8.74
N ILE A 18 4.80 3.01 -9.15
CA ILE A 18 6.01 2.17 -9.04
C ILE A 18 6.88 2.28 -10.30
N SER A 19 6.29 2.76 -11.40
CA SER A 19 6.91 2.81 -12.72
C SER A 19 7.37 4.21 -13.13
N GLY A 20 7.52 5.13 -12.16
CA GLY A 20 8.13 6.44 -12.35
C GLY A 20 9.57 6.33 -12.88
N LEU A 21 9.69 6.19 -14.20
CA LEU A 21 10.87 6.30 -15.06
C LEU A 21 12.19 5.81 -14.43
N LYS A 22 12.55 4.55 -14.75
CA LYS A 22 13.88 3.89 -14.52
C LYS A 22 14.08 3.14 -13.19
N PHE A 23 13.24 2.15 -12.92
CA PHE A 23 13.56 1.14 -11.91
C PHE A 23 14.12 -0.13 -12.59
N ALA A 24 15.28 -0.61 -12.12
CA ALA A 24 15.75 -1.96 -12.46
C ALA A 24 14.72 -2.99 -11.97
N PRO A 25 14.55 -4.15 -12.64
CA PRO A 25 13.56 -5.17 -12.26
C PRO A 25 13.55 -5.52 -10.76
N ASP A 26 14.73 -5.58 -10.14
CA ASP A 26 14.89 -5.86 -8.71
C ASP A 26 14.28 -4.82 -7.77
N LYS A 27 14.15 -3.57 -8.23
CA LYS A 27 13.51 -2.50 -7.45
C LYS A 27 11.98 -2.61 -7.56
N ILE A 28 11.46 -2.98 -8.74
CA ILE A 28 10.02 -3.20 -8.94
C ILE A 28 9.57 -4.36 -8.04
N SER A 29 10.26 -5.50 -8.09
CA SER A 29 9.91 -6.67 -7.26
C SER A 29 9.91 -6.35 -5.77
N ARG A 30 10.87 -5.54 -5.30
CA ARG A 30 10.92 -5.09 -3.90
C ARG A 30 9.77 -4.18 -3.52
N GLU A 31 9.41 -3.23 -4.39
CA GLU A 31 8.32 -2.31 -4.10
C GLU A 31 6.96 -3.01 -4.13
N VAL A 32 6.74 -3.93 -5.08
CA VAL A 32 5.55 -4.78 -5.13
C VAL A 32 5.45 -5.67 -3.88
N ALA A 33 6.56 -6.26 -3.44
CA ALA A 33 6.58 -7.06 -2.21
C ALA A 33 6.22 -6.22 -0.97
N LYS A 34 6.71 -4.97 -0.88
CA LYS A 34 6.35 -4.06 0.20
C LYS A 34 4.87 -3.68 0.20
N LEU A 35 4.29 -3.42 -0.98
CA LEU A 35 2.86 -3.15 -1.10
C LEU A 35 2.02 -4.35 -0.69
N LEU A 36 2.40 -5.56 -1.11
CA LEU A 36 1.71 -6.77 -0.71
C LEU A 36 1.81 -7.00 0.81
N ALA A 37 3.00 -6.82 1.39
CA ALA A 37 3.19 -6.95 2.83
C ALA A 37 2.42 -5.89 3.63
N LEU A 38 2.29 -4.67 3.08
CA LEU A 38 1.46 -3.61 3.67
C LEU A 38 -0.01 -4.03 3.70
N GLU A 39 -0.54 -4.57 2.60
CA GLU A 39 -1.93 -5.02 2.56
C GLU A 39 -2.19 -6.17 3.55
N LEU A 40 -1.30 -7.16 3.58
CA LEU A 40 -1.39 -8.26 4.55
C LEU A 40 -1.28 -7.78 6.01
N PHE A 41 -0.52 -6.71 6.26
CA PHE A 41 -0.42 -6.10 7.59
C PHE A 41 -1.72 -5.37 7.95
N ARG A 42 -2.32 -4.63 7.01
CA ARG A 42 -3.60 -3.91 7.19
C ARG A 42 -4.77 -4.84 7.44
N GLU A 43 -4.77 -6.03 6.84
CA GLU A 43 -5.78 -7.07 7.07
C GLU A 43 -5.50 -7.91 8.33
N ASP A 44 -4.53 -7.53 9.18
CA ASP A 44 -4.10 -8.27 10.37
C ASP A 44 -3.64 -9.72 10.09
N ILE A 45 -3.36 -10.07 8.84
CA ILE A 45 -2.90 -11.41 8.44
C ILE A 45 -1.47 -11.66 8.88
N VAL A 46 -0.63 -10.62 8.87
CA VAL A 46 0.76 -10.67 9.33
C VAL A 46 1.03 -9.59 10.37
N SER A 47 1.90 -9.89 11.34
CA SER A 47 2.39 -8.88 12.27
C SER A 47 3.36 -7.91 11.61
N LEU A 48 3.58 -6.74 12.23
CA LEU A 48 4.59 -5.76 11.81
C LEU A 48 5.98 -6.41 11.60
N GLY A 49 6.40 -7.26 12.54
CA GLY A 49 7.67 -7.97 12.47
C GLY A 49 7.74 -8.91 11.26
N ARG A 50 6.65 -9.62 10.96
CA ARG A 50 6.58 -10.54 9.83
C ARG A 50 6.54 -9.78 8.50
N ALA A 51 5.81 -8.68 8.42
CA ALA A 51 5.77 -7.83 7.23
C ALA A 51 7.15 -7.24 6.90
N ALA A 52 7.86 -6.74 7.91
CA ALA A 52 9.23 -6.25 7.77
C ALA A 52 10.20 -7.35 7.30
N GLU A 53 10.10 -8.56 7.88
CA GLU A 53 10.91 -9.72 7.49
C GLU A 53 10.68 -10.11 6.02
N LEU A 54 9.42 -10.18 5.58
CA LEU A 54 9.05 -10.50 4.19
C LEU A 54 9.59 -9.47 3.19
N CYS A 55 9.76 -8.23 3.63
CA CYS A 55 10.31 -7.14 2.82
C CYS A 55 11.84 -7.03 2.91
N GLY A 56 12.49 -7.78 3.81
CA GLY A 56 13.93 -7.68 4.06
C GLY A 56 14.37 -6.33 4.62
N VAL A 57 13.50 -5.68 5.41
CA VAL A 57 13.77 -4.39 6.06
C VAL A 57 13.60 -4.51 7.58
N SER A 58 14.05 -3.50 8.32
CA SER A 58 13.78 -3.40 9.76
C SER A 58 12.30 -3.05 10.04
N GLN A 59 11.82 -3.35 11.24
CA GLN A 59 10.46 -2.97 11.66
C GLN A 59 10.24 -1.45 11.61
N ALA A 60 11.27 -0.65 11.93
CA ALA A 60 11.19 0.81 11.86
C ALA A 60 11.07 1.31 10.41
N GLU A 61 11.83 0.74 9.48
CA GLU A 61 11.71 1.07 8.05
C GLU A 61 10.35 0.66 7.48
N PHE A 62 9.83 -0.50 7.87
CA PHE A 62 8.49 -0.92 7.44
C PHE A 62 7.40 -0.03 8.05
N MET A 63 7.52 0.34 9.32
CA MET A 63 6.59 1.27 9.98
C MET A 63 6.60 2.65 9.31
N GLN A 64 7.77 3.17 8.93
CA GLN A 64 7.87 4.41 8.17
C GLN A 64 7.22 4.26 6.80
N TYR A 65 7.46 3.15 6.10
CA TYR A 65 6.83 2.86 4.82
C TYR A 65 5.30 2.79 4.91
N ALA A 66 4.79 2.12 5.95
CA ALA A 66 3.37 2.07 6.24
C ALA A 66 2.82 3.47 6.49
N ALA A 67 3.45 4.26 7.38
CA ALA A 67 3.04 5.64 7.65
C ALA A 67 3.01 6.52 6.39
N ASP A 68 4.06 6.47 5.56
CA ASP A 68 4.15 7.27 4.31
C ASP A 68 3.02 6.93 3.32
N ARG A 69 2.46 5.71 3.37
CA ARG A 69 1.39 5.24 2.49
C ARG A 69 0.01 5.24 3.14
N GLU A 70 -0.07 5.21 4.46
CA GLU A 70 -1.30 5.29 5.26
C GLU A 70 -1.77 6.74 5.49
N VAL A 71 -0.94 7.75 5.22
CA VAL A 71 -1.33 9.17 5.30
C VAL A 71 -2.35 9.57 4.20
N SER A 72 -2.74 8.69 3.27
CA SER A 72 -3.79 9.02 2.27
C SER A 72 -4.57 7.81 1.72
N LEU A 73 -5.18 6.98 2.57
CA LEU A 73 -6.17 5.97 2.15
C LEU A 73 -7.27 5.91 3.22
N HIS A 74 -8.43 6.56 3.14
CA HIS A 74 -9.38 6.60 2.04
C HIS A 74 -10.25 7.85 2.18
N TYR A 75 -10.29 8.68 1.14
CA TYR A 75 -11.48 9.48 0.88
C TYR A 75 -12.01 8.95 -0.44
N SER A 76 -12.74 7.84 -0.39
CA SER A 76 -13.49 7.37 -1.56
C SER A 76 -14.57 8.41 -1.88
N LEU A 77 -15.05 8.46 -3.13
CA LEU A 77 -16.20 9.29 -3.48
C LEU A 77 -17.42 8.96 -2.59
N ASP A 78 -17.54 7.69 -2.17
CA ASP A 78 -18.56 7.26 -1.21
C ASP A 78 -18.37 7.87 0.19
N ASP A 79 -17.13 8.11 0.62
CA ASP A 79 -16.84 8.78 1.91
C ASP A 79 -17.21 10.29 1.83
N LEU A 80 -17.12 10.93 0.65
CA LEU A 80 -17.57 12.32 0.41
C LEU A 80 -19.08 12.46 0.47
N ASP A 81 -19.79 11.49 -0.10
CA ASP A 81 -21.25 11.53 -0.09
C ASP A 81 -21.82 11.24 1.32
N GLN A 82 -21.18 10.37 2.10
CA GLN A 82 -21.56 10.14 3.50
C GLN A 82 -21.35 11.38 4.38
N ASP A 83 -20.21 12.07 4.24
CA ASP A 83 -19.95 13.31 4.99
C ASP A 83 -20.91 14.45 4.59
N ARG A 84 -21.24 14.57 3.30
CA ARG A 84 -22.20 15.59 2.82
C ARG A 84 -23.60 15.36 3.39
N GLN A 85 -24.04 14.11 3.49
CA GLN A 85 -25.32 13.75 4.09
C GLN A 85 -25.32 14.00 5.60
N PHE A 86 -24.23 13.62 6.29
CA PHE A 86 -24.08 13.81 7.73
C PHE A 86 -24.11 15.30 8.11
N ILE A 87 -23.35 16.16 7.43
CA ILE A 87 -23.33 17.62 7.68
C ILE A 87 -24.70 18.25 7.39
N GLY A 88 -25.39 17.82 6.34
CA GLY A 88 -26.74 18.29 6.01
C GLY A 88 -27.77 17.98 7.10
N SER A 89 -27.61 16.87 7.83
CA SER A 89 -28.52 16.48 8.91
C SER A 89 -28.32 17.25 10.22
N ILE A 90 -27.14 17.83 10.44
CA ILE A 90 -26.82 18.59 11.66
C ILE A 90 -27.18 20.08 11.49
N LEU A 91 -27.23 20.55 10.24
CA LEU A 91 -27.52 21.95 9.89
C LEU A 91 -29.01 22.20 9.56
N SER A 92 -29.86 21.17 9.64
CA SER A 92 -31.32 21.28 9.50
C SER A 92 -32.03 21.18 10.84
#